data_AF-A0A961IUT6-F1
#
_entry.id   AF-A0A961IUT6-F1
#
_cell.length_a   1.000
_cell.length_b   1.000
_cell.length_c   1.000
_cell.angle_alpha   90.00
_cell.angle_beta   90.00
_cell.angle_gamma   90.00
#
_symmetry.space_group_name_H-M   'P 1'
#
loop_
_entity.id
_entity.type
_entity.pdbx_description
1 polymer ?
#
loop_
_entity_poly.entity_id
_entity_poly.type
_entity_poly.pdbx_seq_one_letter_code
_entity_poly.pdbx_strand_id
1 'polypeptide(L)'
;MPVVVVESPAKAKTINKYLGSDYTVLASYGHVRDLPPKDGSVDPEHDFEMTWEVGADSRKHVKAIADALAHDNELILATDPDREGEANWWHVVEVLRNERVLKDKKIESVVFNAITKDAILDA
;
A
#
# COMPACT_ATOMS: atom_id res chain seq x y z
N MET A 1 -0.79 7.25 15.54
CA MET A 1 -1.21 5.87 15.25
C MET A 1 -0.62 5.44 13.92
N PRO A 2 0.24 4.43 13.88
CA PRO A 2 0.78 3.93 12.62
C PRO A 2 -0.35 3.51 11.66
N VAL A 3 -0.16 3.78 10.36
CA VAL A 3 -1.09 3.39 9.30
C VAL A 3 -0.61 2.09 8.69
N VAL A 4 -1.38 1.02 8.85
CA VAL A 4 -1.12 -0.30 8.28
C VAL A 4 -1.89 -0.44 6.98
N VAL A 5 -1.21 -0.72 5.87
CA VAL A 5 -1.82 -0.94 4.55
C VAL A 5 -1.69 -2.41 4.17
N VAL A 6 -2.82 -3.02 3.82
CA VAL A 6 -2.91 -4.40 3.31
C VAL A 6 -3.64 -4.43 1.97
N GLU A 7 -3.57 -5.54 1.23
CA GLU A 7 -4.14 -5.60 -0.12
C GLU A 7 -5.67 -5.71 -0.12
N SER A 8 -6.26 -6.40 0.86
CA SER A 8 -7.70 -6.74 0.84
C SER A 8 -8.49 -6.25 2.08
N PRO A 9 -9.78 -5.90 1.92
CA PRO A 9 -10.63 -5.46 3.03
C PRO A 9 -10.85 -6.53 4.11
N ALA A 10 -10.84 -7.80 3.71
CA ALA A 10 -10.99 -8.93 4.63
C ALA A 10 -9.79 -9.03 5.58
N LYS A 11 -8.57 -8.87 5.06
CA LYS A 11 -7.36 -8.79 5.90
C LYS A 11 -7.37 -7.57 6.78
N ALA A 12 -7.73 -6.39 6.24
CA ALA A 12 -7.78 -5.16 7.02
C ALA A 12 -8.70 -5.31 8.24
N LYS A 13 -9.92 -5.85 8.03
CA LYS A 13 -10.87 -6.13 9.11
C LYS A 13 -10.33 -7.11 10.14
N THR A 14 -9.54 -8.10 9.73
CA THR A 14 -9.02 -9.14 10.62
C THR A 14 -7.84 -8.63 11.44
N ILE A 15 -6.88 -7.99 10.80
CA ILE A 15 -5.70 -7.39 11.43
C ILE A 15 -6.11 -6.28 12.40
N ASN A 16 -7.10 -5.45 12.04
CA ASN A 16 -7.62 -4.41 12.95
C ASN A 16 -8.22 -4.99 14.24
N LYS A 17 -8.79 -6.20 14.22
CA LYS A 17 -9.28 -6.87 15.44
C LYS A 17 -8.13 -7.29 16.36
N TYR A 18 -6.95 -7.55 15.81
CA TYR A 18 -5.78 -7.97 16.58
C TYR A 18 -4.98 -6.79 17.10
N LEU A 19 -4.77 -5.77 16.25
CA LEU A 19 -4.02 -4.56 16.58
C LEU A 19 -4.80 -3.56 17.44
N GLY A 20 -6.14 -3.54 17.35
CA GLY A 20 -6.98 -2.65 18.16
C GLY A 20 -6.88 -1.18 17.74
N SER A 21 -7.12 -0.27 18.68
CA SER A 21 -7.22 1.18 18.43
C SER A 21 -5.89 1.89 18.28
N ASP A 22 -4.76 1.20 18.47
CA ASP A 22 -3.43 1.82 18.40
C ASP A 22 -2.95 2.00 16.94
N TYR A 23 -3.66 1.37 15.99
CA TYR A 23 -3.33 1.36 14.57
C TYR A 23 -4.52 1.75 13.72
N THR A 24 -4.24 2.37 12.57
CA THR A 24 -5.23 2.58 11.50
C THR A 24 -4.97 1.56 10.41
N VAL A 25 -5.86 0.58 10.22
CA VAL A 25 -5.69 -0.47 9.20
C VAL A 25 -6.56 -0.17 7.97
N LEU A 26 -5.92 0.03 6.81
CA LEU A 26 -6.56 0.35 5.53
C LEU A 26 -6.24 -0.71 4.48
N ALA A 27 -7.16 -0.90 3.54
CA ALA A 27 -6.95 -1.76 2.38
C ALA A 27 -6.64 -0.92 1.14
N SER A 28 -5.69 -1.35 0.31
CA SER A 28 -5.42 -0.78 -1.01
C SER A 28 -6.44 -1.24 -2.07
N TYR A 29 -7.13 -2.37 -1.80
CA TYR A 29 -8.03 -3.05 -2.74
C TYR A 29 -7.29 -3.61 -3.96
N GLY A 30 -6.12 -4.19 -3.73
CA GLY A 30 -5.24 -4.75 -4.77
C GLY A 30 -4.39 -3.69 -5.48
N HIS A 31 -4.23 -3.85 -6.79
CA HIS A 31 -3.42 -2.98 -7.64
C HIS A 31 -4.00 -1.56 -7.70
N VAL A 32 -3.18 -0.56 -7.32
CA VAL A 32 -3.59 0.85 -7.34
C VAL A 32 -3.24 1.59 -8.62
N ARG A 33 -2.28 1.05 -9.39
CA ARG A 33 -1.83 1.59 -10.67
C ARG A 33 -1.75 0.49 -11.71
N ASP A 34 -1.90 0.88 -12.96
CA ASP A 34 -1.71 0.00 -14.12
C ASP A 34 -1.10 0.80 -15.28
N LEU A 35 -0.64 0.08 -16.31
CA LEU A 35 -0.23 0.67 -17.57
C LEU A 35 -1.47 1.22 -18.30
N PRO A 36 -1.42 2.44 -18.84
CA PRO A 36 -2.51 2.96 -19.66
C PRO A 36 -2.77 2.01 -20.86
N PRO A 37 -4.03 1.74 -21.23
CA PRO A 37 -4.37 0.83 -22.33
C PRO A 37 -4.19 1.52 -23.70
N LYS A 38 -2.97 1.95 -24.00
CA LYS A 38 -2.58 2.64 -25.24
C LYS A 38 -1.13 2.33 -25.59
N ASP A 39 -0.79 2.54 -26.86
CA ASP A 39 0.59 2.40 -27.33
C ASP A 39 1.52 3.41 -26.65
N GLY A 40 2.74 2.98 -26.34
CA GLY A 40 3.76 3.81 -25.68
C GLY A 40 3.72 3.81 -24.15
N SER A 41 2.90 2.97 -23.51
CA SER A 41 2.92 2.80 -22.04
C SER A 41 4.18 2.12 -21.52
N VAL A 42 4.92 1.44 -22.39
CA VAL A 42 6.29 0.94 -22.15
C VAL A 42 7.14 1.49 -23.28
N ASP A 43 8.27 2.12 -22.94
CA ASP A 43 9.21 2.71 -23.89
C ASP A 43 10.48 1.84 -24.00
N PRO A 44 10.62 0.98 -25.04
CA PRO A 44 11.77 0.10 -25.18
C PRO A 44 13.07 0.83 -25.49
N GLU A 45 13.00 2.07 -25.97
CA GLU A 45 14.19 2.87 -26.33
C GLU A 45 14.80 3.55 -25.09
N HIS A 46 14.01 3.70 -24.02
CA HIS A 46 14.42 4.31 -22.74
C HIS A 46 14.39 3.30 -21.59
N ASP A 47 15.17 2.21 -21.72
CA ASP A 47 15.32 1.17 -20.68
C ASP A 47 13.99 0.60 -20.17
N PHE A 48 13.02 0.43 -21.08
CA PHE A 48 11.67 -0.04 -20.76
C PHE A 48 10.95 0.84 -19.74
N GLU A 49 11.19 2.16 -19.77
CA GLU A 49 10.46 3.11 -18.91
C GLU A 49 8.95 2.94 -19.08
N MET A 50 8.24 2.85 -17.95
CA MET A 50 6.82 2.56 -17.92
C MET A 50 6.03 3.79 -17.47
N THR A 51 4.98 4.13 -18.22
CA THR A 51 3.99 5.10 -17.77
C THR A 51 2.95 4.37 -16.91
N TRP A 52 2.69 4.90 -15.72
CA TRP A 52 1.71 4.34 -14.78
C TRP A 52 0.56 5.31 -14.54
N GLU A 53 -0.67 4.82 -14.54
CA GLU A 53 -1.87 5.59 -14.20
C GLU A 53 -2.57 4.98 -12.97
N VAL A 54 -3.01 5.84 -12.05
CA VAL A 54 -3.83 5.42 -10.89
C VAL A 54 -5.24 5.12 -11.38
N GLY A 55 -5.72 3.91 -11.10
CA GLY A 55 -7.07 3.48 -11.43
C GLY A 55 -8.13 4.40 -10.82
N ALA A 56 -9.22 4.64 -11.54
CA ALA A 56 -10.27 5.56 -11.08
C ALA A 56 -10.86 5.17 -9.73
N ASP A 57 -11.09 3.86 -9.53
CA ASP A 57 -11.59 3.31 -8.28
C ASP A 57 -10.54 3.33 -7.16
N SER A 58 -9.26 3.22 -7.51
CA SER A 58 -8.14 3.19 -6.56
C SER A 58 -7.82 4.57 -5.98
N ARG A 59 -8.17 5.67 -6.67
CA ARG A 59 -7.93 7.05 -6.18
C ARG A 59 -8.51 7.30 -4.80
N LYS A 60 -9.72 6.82 -4.51
CA LYS A 60 -10.36 7.01 -3.19
C LYS A 60 -9.62 6.25 -2.07
N HIS A 61 -9.03 5.11 -2.41
CA HIS A 61 -8.29 4.25 -1.47
C HIS A 61 -6.92 4.85 -1.16
N VAL A 62 -6.18 5.27 -2.18
CA VAL A 62 -4.93 6.01 -2.01
C VAL A 62 -5.17 7.28 -1.20
N LYS A 63 -6.22 8.04 -1.53
CA LYS A 63 -6.58 9.25 -0.79
C LYS A 63 -6.85 8.95 0.69
N ALA A 64 -7.56 7.88 1.02
CA ALA A 64 -7.80 7.50 2.41
C ALA A 64 -6.48 7.18 3.16
N ILE A 65 -5.52 6.54 2.49
CA ILE A 65 -4.18 6.28 3.05
C ILE A 65 -3.43 7.60 3.26
N ALA A 66 -3.45 8.49 2.26
CA ALA A 66 -2.81 9.80 2.35
C ALA A 66 -3.40 10.67 3.48
N ASP A 67 -4.73 10.69 3.61
CA ASP A 67 -5.44 11.43 4.65
C ASP A 67 -5.13 10.86 6.05
N ALA A 68 -5.05 9.54 6.21
CA ALA A 68 -4.62 8.92 7.46
C ALA A 68 -3.17 9.30 7.81
N LEU A 69 -2.28 9.25 6.83
CA LEU A 69 -0.89 9.66 7.01
C LEU A 69 -0.74 11.16 7.26
N ALA A 70 -1.72 12.03 6.98
CA ALA A 70 -1.61 13.45 7.29
C ALA A 70 -1.44 13.73 8.79
N HIS A 71 -1.91 12.82 9.64
CA HIS A 71 -1.87 12.94 11.10
C HIS A 71 -0.83 12.03 11.77
N ASP A 72 -0.17 11.17 10.98
CA ASP A 72 0.64 10.07 11.50
C ASP A 72 1.98 9.94 10.77
N ASN A 73 3.02 9.56 11.50
CA ASN A 73 4.40 9.58 11.00
C ASN A 73 4.90 8.22 10.50
N GLU A 74 4.08 7.17 10.52
CA GLU A 74 4.52 5.81 10.24
C GLU A 74 3.54 5.09 9.32
N LEU A 75 4.08 4.55 8.23
CA LEU A 75 3.40 3.70 7.26
C LEU A 75 3.97 2.28 7.36
N ILE A 76 3.12 1.31 7.65
CA ILE A 76 3.45 -0.11 7.73
C ILE A 76 2.78 -0.83 6.56
N LEU A 77 3.57 -1.51 5.74
CA LEU A 77 3.12 -2.24 4.55
C LEU A 77 3.06 -3.73 4.90
N ALA A 78 1.86 -4.28 4.92
CA ALA A 78 1.53 -5.62 5.44
C ALA A 78 0.86 -6.48 4.35
N THR A 79 1.44 -6.47 3.15
CA THR A 79 0.99 -7.29 2.01
C THR A 79 1.53 -8.70 2.09
N ASP A 80 1.03 -9.60 1.23
CA ASP A 80 1.56 -10.95 1.13
C ASP A 80 3.06 -10.96 0.78
N PRO A 81 3.84 -11.94 1.31
CA PRO A 81 5.27 -12.07 1.05
C PRO A 81 5.54 -12.77 -0.29
N ASP A 82 4.89 -12.27 -1.33
CA ASP A 82 5.11 -12.71 -2.71
C ASP A 82 5.37 -11.49 -3.62
N ARG A 83 5.67 -11.79 -4.88
CA ARG A 83 5.98 -10.78 -5.90
C ARG A 83 4.82 -9.80 -6.12
N GLU A 84 3.58 -10.28 -6.04
CA GLU A 84 2.39 -9.45 -6.26
C GLU A 84 2.17 -8.51 -5.08
N GLY A 85 2.34 -9.01 -3.86
CA GLY A 85 2.34 -8.21 -2.64
C GLY A 85 3.40 -7.12 -2.70
N GLU A 86 4.62 -7.47 -3.11
CA GLU A 86 5.71 -6.50 -3.26
C GLU A 86 5.40 -5.41 -4.28
N ALA A 87 4.93 -5.80 -5.47
CA ALA A 87 4.50 -4.85 -6.48
C ALA A 87 3.37 -3.94 -5.97
N ASN A 88 2.37 -4.51 -5.29
CA ASN A 88 1.22 -3.77 -4.78
C ASN A 88 1.63 -2.67 -3.79
N TRP A 89 2.44 -2.98 -2.77
CA TRP A 89 2.87 -1.95 -1.83
C TRP A 89 3.81 -0.95 -2.49
N TRP A 90 4.67 -1.39 -3.42
CA TRP A 90 5.54 -0.50 -4.17
C TRP A 90 4.72 0.54 -4.93
N HIS A 91 3.66 0.12 -5.63
CA HIS A 91 2.77 1.06 -6.33
C HIS A 91 2.08 2.04 -5.39
N VAL A 92 1.68 1.63 -4.18
CA VAL A 92 1.11 2.54 -3.18
C VAL A 92 2.15 3.57 -2.74
N VAL A 93 3.36 3.14 -2.40
CA VAL A 93 4.45 4.02 -1.96
C VAL A 93 4.80 5.05 -3.02
N GLU A 94 4.93 4.63 -4.27
CA GLU A 94 5.24 5.54 -5.38
C GLU A 94 4.18 6.62 -5.57
N VAL A 95 2.89 6.27 -5.48
CA VAL A 95 1.81 7.26 -5.57
C VAL A 95 1.91 8.26 -4.42
N LEU A 96 2.03 7.78 -3.19
CA LEU A 96 2.14 8.64 -2.00
C LEU A 96 3.42 9.51 -2.01
N ARG A 97 4.52 9.00 -2.59
CA ARG A 97 5.76 9.76 -2.79
C ARG A 97 5.54 10.90 -3.78
N ASN A 98 4.90 10.62 -4.91
CA ASN A 98 4.58 11.63 -5.93
C ASN A 98 3.62 12.70 -5.40
N GLU A 99 2.70 12.33 -4.51
CA GLU A 99 1.82 13.25 -3.79
C GLU A 99 2.51 14.01 -2.63
N ARG A 100 3.81 13.75 -2.40
CA ARG A 100 4.63 14.35 -1.32
C ARG A 100 4.12 14.05 0.08
N VAL A 101 3.31 13.00 0.24
CA VAL A 101 2.76 12.57 1.53
C VAL A 101 3.84 11.94 2.39
N LEU A 102 4.79 11.20 1.81
CA LEU A 102 5.76 10.40 2.56
C LEU A 102 6.94 11.17 3.16
N LYS A 103 6.97 12.50 3.00
CA LYS A 103 8.07 13.31 3.53
C LYS A 103 8.13 13.18 5.07
N ASP A 104 9.31 12.87 5.59
CA ASP A 104 9.58 12.73 7.03
C ASP A 104 8.79 11.59 7.70
N LYS A 105 8.24 10.65 6.92
CA LYS A 105 7.53 9.47 7.44
C LYS A 105 8.44 8.25 7.48
N LYS A 106 8.31 7.47 8.55
CA LYS A 106 8.89 6.13 8.66
C LYS A 106 8.07 5.18 7.80
N ILE A 107 8.74 4.39 6.97
CA ILE A 107 8.11 3.39 6.11
C ILE A 107 8.72 2.05 6.48
N GLU A 108 7.87 1.11 6.88
CA GLU A 108 8.27 -0.27 7.19
C GLU A 108 7.45 -1.24 6.35
N SER A 109 8.06 -2.37 6.01
CA SER A 109 7.38 -3.51 5.41
C SER A 109 7.50 -4.68 6.38
N VAL A 110 6.35 -5.25 6.74
CA VAL A 110 6.25 -6.39 7.64
C VAL A 110 5.72 -7.58 6.87
N VAL A 111 6.19 -8.76 7.26
CA VAL A 111 5.82 -10.03 6.64
C VAL A 111 5.32 -10.97 7.71
N PHE A 112 4.19 -11.60 7.47
CA PHE A 112 3.65 -12.68 8.29
C PHE A 112 3.25 -13.85 7.39
N ASN A 113 3.53 -15.06 7.85
CA ASN A 113 3.19 -16.28 7.11
C ASN A 113 1.78 -16.79 7.41
N ALA A 114 1.09 -16.18 8.38
CA ALA A 114 -0.26 -16.55 8.77
C ALA A 114 -1.02 -15.34 9.36
N ILE A 115 -2.32 -15.29 9.12
CA ILE A 115 -3.20 -14.26 9.69
C ILE A 115 -3.77 -14.78 11.01
N THR A 116 -2.89 -14.98 11.99
CA THR A 116 -3.24 -15.29 13.38
C THR A 116 -2.89 -14.11 14.27
N LYS A 117 -3.51 -14.02 15.45
CA LYS A 117 -3.24 -12.91 16.38
C LYS A 117 -1.76 -12.83 16.72
N ASP A 118 -1.15 -13.95 17.07
CA ASP A 118 0.24 -14.00 17.52
C ASP A 118 1.20 -13.62 16.37
N ALA A 119 1.01 -14.19 15.17
CA ALA A 119 1.86 -13.88 14.03
C ALA A 119 1.78 -12.40 13.58
N ILE A 120 0.64 -11.75 13.79
CA ILE A 120 0.46 -10.32 13.49
C ILE A 120 1.09 -9.42 14.57
N LEU A 121 1.15 -9.86 15.82
CA LEU A 121 1.74 -9.08 16.91
C LEU A 121 3.26 -9.27 17.03
N ASP A 122 3.79 -10.39 16.55
CA ASP A 122 5.23 -10.70 16.54
C ASP A 122 5.98 -10.06 15.34
N ALA A 123 5.26 -9.74 14.26
CA ALA A 123 5.81 -9.15 13.03
C ALA A 123 6.05 -7.64 13.17
#